data_AF-A0A0W0FYQ6-F1
#
_entry.id   AF-A0A0W0FYQ6-F1
#
_cell.length_a   1.000
_cell.length_b   1.000
_cell.length_c   1.000
_cell.angle_alpha   90.00
_cell.angle_beta   90.00
_cell.angle_gamma   90.00
#
_symmetry.space_group_name_H-M   'P 1'
#
loop_
_entity.id
_entity.type
_entity.pdbx_description
1 polymer ?
#
loop_
_entity_poly.entity_id
_entity_poly.type
_entity_poly.pdbx_seq_one_letter_code
_entity_poly.pdbx_strand_id
1 'polypeptide(L)'
;MHVVELEFRIVGKEFRKNFMISGIGDESMILGLPWLRHHNPHIDWETGEIQFLLRRKLQIKRFTGVLDTTSLSVLIGAKTMVSQEMAHQQQQPKKEIDNLIPLYLQEYKDCFEKEKSERFPPSQTYDHAIELKLDFVPWNCKLYPLSPVKQMEQDKFLEDNLWKGYIRKSKSPMASPFFFMAKKEKGVLRPT
;
A
#
# COMPACT_ATOMS: atom_id res chain seq x y z
N MET A 1 -7.14 -14.35 -26.49
CA MET A 1 -7.63 -14.78 -25.16
C MET A 1 -8.97 -15.46 -25.39
N HIS A 2 -9.05 -16.78 -25.25
CA HIS A 2 -10.28 -17.52 -25.54
C HIS A 2 -11.14 -17.60 -24.28
N VAL A 3 -12.39 -17.17 -24.40
CA VAL A 3 -13.39 -17.22 -23.35
C VAL A 3 -14.49 -18.19 -23.78
N VAL A 4 -14.92 -19.05 -22.86
CA VAL A 4 -15.99 -20.02 -23.08
C VAL A 4 -17.07 -19.84 -22.03
N GLU A 5 -18.33 -19.94 -22.43
CA GLU A 5 -19.45 -19.97 -21.50
C GLU A 5 -19.68 -21.41 -21.04
N LEU A 6 -19.69 -21.63 -19.73
CA LEU A 6 -19.90 -22.94 -19.12
C LEU A 6 -21.10 -22.92 -18.19
N GLU A 7 -21.88 -23.99 -18.27
CA GLU A 7 -22.92 -24.33 -17.32
C GLU A 7 -22.40 -25.43 -16.39
N PHE A 8 -22.49 -25.21 -15.09
CA PHE A 8 -21.97 -26.13 -14.08
C PHE A 8 -22.87 -26.14 -12.83
N ARG A 9 -22.81 -27.22 -12.06
CA ARG A 9 -23.65 -27.41 -10.88
C ARG A 9 -22.81 -27.56 -9.62
N ILE A 10 -23.10 -26.76 -8.60
CA ILE A 10 -22.47 -26.85 -7.26
C ILE A 10 -23.57 -27.01 -6.22
N VAL A 11 -23.52 -28.10 -5.47
CA VAL A 11 -24.44 -28.38 -4.33
C VAL A 11 -25.91 -28.20 -4.76
N GLY A 12 -26.26 -28.83 -5.88
CA GLY A 12 -27.61 -28.82 -6.46
C GLY A 12 -28.06 -27.50 -7.10
N LYS A 13 -27.23 -26.45 -7.11
CA LYS A 13 -27.52 -25.19 -7.81
C LYS A 13 -26.76 -25.11 -9.12
N GLU A 14 -27.47 -24.72 -10.17
CA GLU A 14 -26.90 -24.51 -11.50
C GLU A 14 -26.40 -23.07 -11.66
N PHE A 15 -25.26 -22.93 -12.33
CA PHE A 15 -24.59 -21.68 -12.60
C PHE A 15 -24.17 -21.64 -14.05
N ARG A 16 -24.26 -20.45 -14.66
CA ARG A 16 -23.81 -20.17 -16.01
C ARG A 16 -22.82 -19.02 -15.97
N LYS A 17 -21.60 -19.22 -16.47
CA LYS A 17 -20.56 -18.18 -16.41
C LYS A 17 -19.51 -18.32 -17.50
N ASN A 18 -18.90 -17.18 -17.85
CA ASN A 18 -17.78 -17.10 -18.76
C ASN A 18 -16.46 -17.43 -18.04
N PHE A 19 -15.69 -18.35 -18.61
CA PHE A 19 -14.37 -18.78 -18.13
C PHE A 19 -13.29 -18.47 -19.17
N MET A 20 -12.09 -18.20 -18.68
CA MET A 20 -10.89 -18.13 -19.52
C MET A 20 -10.28 -19.52 -19.63
N ILE A 21 -9.87 -19.90 -20.84
CA ILE A 21 -9.18 -21.16 -21.08
C ILE A 21 -7.69 -20.99 -20.74
N SER A 22 -7.20 -21.79 -19.80
CA SER A 22 -5.79 -21.85 -19.39
C SER A 22 -5.44 -23.31 -19.09
N GLY A 23 -4.16 -23.70 -19.22
CA GLY A 23 -3.69 -25.01 -18.78
C GLY A 23 -3.54 -25.02 -17.27
N ILE A 24 -4.59 -25.40 -16.55
CA ILE A 24 -4.66 -25.25 -15.08
C ILE A 24 -4.09 -26.47 -14.33
N GLY A 25 -3.82 -27.58 -15.00
CA GLY A 25 -3.32 -28.80 -14.38
C GLY A 25 -4.45 -29.82 -14.21
N ASP A 26 -4.53 -30.42 -13.03
CA ASP A 26 -5.52 -31.46 -12.71
C ASP A 26 -6.90 -30.90 -12.35
N GLU A 27 -6.99 -29.58 -12.11
CA GLU A 27 -8.25 -28.91 -11.79
C GLU A 27 -9.08 -28.62 -13.04
N SER A 28 -10.34 -29.07 -13.03
CA SER A 28 -11.27 -28.83 -14.13
C SER A 28 -11.71 -27.36 -14.25
N MET A 29 -11.73 -26.60 -13.15
CA MET A 29 -12.21 -25.22 -13.10
C MET A 29 -11.81 -24.52 -11.80
N ILE A 30 -11.42 -23.24 -11.88
CA ILE A 30 -11.15 -22.38 -10.71
C ILE A 30 -12.19 -21.28 -10.60
N LEU A 31 -12.84 -21.16 -9.44
CA LEU A 31 -13.76 -20.07 -9.12
C LEU A 31 -13.06 -18.99 -8.31
N GLY A 32 -12.82 -17.85 -8.97
CA GLY A 32 -12.18 -16.70 -8.32
C GLY A 32 -13.05 -15.97 -7.29
N LEU A 33 -12.40 -15.08 -6.55
CA LEU A 33 -13.02 -14.19 -5.55
C LEU A 33 -14.28 -13.44 -6.03
N PRO A 34 -14.39 -12.95 -7.28
CA PRO A 34 -15.62 -12.27 -7.73
C PRO A 34 -16.85 -13.17 -7.70
N TRP A 35 -16.69 -14.47 -8.00
CA TRP A 35 -17.80 -15.44 -7.93
C TRP A 35 -18.16 -15.72 -6.47
N LEU A 36 -17.16 -15.97 -5.62
CA LEU A 36 -17.35 -16.22 -4.19
C LEU A 36 -18.07 -15.06 -3.49
N ARG A 37 -17.69 -13.81 -3.75
CA ARG A 37 -18.35 -12.63 -3.19
C ARG A 37 -19.79 -12.46 -3.65
N HIS A 38 -20.07 -12.78 -4.91
CA HIS A 38 -21.41 -12.60 -5.48
C HIS A 38 -22.41 -13.60 -4.90
N HIS A 39 -22.04 -14.87 -4.83
CA HIS A 39 -22.94 -15.92 -4.30
C HIS A 39 -22.85 -16.09 -2.79
N ASN A 40 -21.77 -15.59 -2.17
CA ASN A 40 -21.47 -15.63 -0.74
C ASN A 40 -21.85 -16.97 -0.08
N PRO A 41 -21.35 -18.11 -0.60
CA PRO A 41 -21.59 -19.40 0.03
C PRO A 41 -20.91 -19.46 1.40
N HIS A 42 -21.47 -20.27 2.29
CA HIS A 42 -20.77 -20.70 3.48
C HIS A 42 -19.82 -21.83 3.07
N ILE A 43 -18.51 -21.65 3.28
CA ILE A 43 -17.48 -22.64 2.95
C ILE A 43 -16.80 -23.04 4.24
N ASP A 44 -16.84 -24.33 4.54
CA ASP A 44 -15.95 -24.93 5.53
C ASP A 44 -14.63 -25.28 4.83
N TRP A 45 -13.56 -24.60 5.21
CA TRP A 45 -12.25 -24.75 4.58
C TRP A 45 -11.48 -25.98 5.06
N GLU A 46 -11.84 -26.56 6.22
CA GLU A 46 -11.21 -27.79 6.70
C GLU A 46 -11.80 -29.02 6.02
N THR A 47 -13.13 -29.04 5.83
CA THR A 47 -13.83 -30.17 5.19
C THR A 47 -14.05 -29.99 3.68
N GLY A 48 -13.90 -28.76 3.16
CA GLY A 48 -14.16 -28.43 1.76
C GLY A 48 -15.65 -28.37 1.40
N GLU A 49 -16.54 -28.37 2.39
CA GLU A 49 -17.98 -28.34 2.15
C GLU A 49 -18.47 -26.92 1.80
N ILE A 50 -19.35 -26.85 0.80
CA ILE A 50 -19.98 -25.61 0.35
C ILE A 50 -21.48 -25.69 0.65
N GLN A 51 -22.02 -24.67 1.31
CA GLN A 51 -23.44 -24.56 1.60
C GLN A 51 -23.98 -23.20 1.17
N PHE A 52 -25.17 -23.21 0.56
CA PHE A 52 -25.86 -21.97 0.19
C PHE A 52 -27.03 -21.72 1.12
N LEU A 53 -26.97 -20.65 1.90
CA LEU A 53 -28.11 -20.23 2.71
C LEU A 53 -29.29 -19.84 1.82
N LEU A 54 -30.46 -20.43 2.06
CA LEU A 54 -31.70 -19.97 1.45
C LEU A 54 -32.02 -18.59 2.03
N ARG A 55 -31.81 -17.52 1.26
CA ARG A 55 -32.33 -16.19 1.62
C ARG A 55 -33.85 -16.25 1.55
N ARG A 56 -34.51 -16.56 2.67
CA ARG A 56 -35.92 -16.23 2.86
C ARG A 56 -36.02 -14.70 2.73
N LYS A 57 -36.77 -14.23 1.72
CA LYS A 57 -37.15 -12.82 1.65
C LYS A 57 -38.03 -12.52 2.86
N LEU A 58 -37.44 -12.02 3.94
CA LEU A 58 -38.22 -11.39 5.00
C LEU A 58 -38.82 -10.12 4.39
N GLN A 59 -40.14 -10.13 4.17
CA GLN A 59 -40.94 -8.95 3.86
C GLN A 59 -41.00 -8.09 5.14
N ILE A 60 -39.90 -7.39 5.45
CA ILE A 60 -39.87 -6.44 6.55
C ILE A 60 -40.75 -5.26 6.11
N LYS A 61 -41.93 -5.10 6.73
CA LYS A 61 -42.75 -3.90 6.55
C LYS A 61 -41.90 -2.69 6.97
N ARG A 62 -41.72 -1.74 6.05
CA ARG A 62 -41.00 -0.48 6.30
C ARG A 62 -41.49 0.18 7.58
N PHE A 63 -40.62 0.34 8.56
CA PHE A 63 -40.81 1.28 9.64
C PHE A 63 -40.39 2.67 9.13
N THR A 64 -41.34 3.57 8.95
CA THR A 64 -41.08 4.99 8.63
C THR A 64 -40.91 5.75 9.94
N GLY A 65 -39.69 6.20 10.24
CA GLY A 65 -39.45 7.09 11.37
C GLY A 65 -37.98 7.29 11.71
N VAL A 66 -37.55 8.56 11.63
CA VAL A 66 -36.39 9.21 12.31
C VAL A 66 -35.07 9.37 11.54
N LEU A 67 -34.85 8.74 10.37
CA LEU A 67 -33.60 8.97 9.59
C LEU A 67 -33.79 9.68 8.23
N ASP A 68 -34.99 10.14 7.89
CA ASP A 68 -35.30 10.78 6.59
C ASP A 68 -34.87 12.27 6.49
N THR A 69 -33.83 12.67 7.21
CA THR A 69 -33.20 13.99 7.07
C THR A 69 -31.71 13.85 6.87
N THR A 70 -31.31 13.18 5.78
CA THR A 70 -29.99 13.44 5.21
C THR A 70 -30.16 13.66 3.71
N SER A 71 -29.94 14.92 3.32
CA SER A 71 -29.99 15.39 1.94
C SER A 71 -29.17 14.47 1.03
N LEU A 72 -29.86 13.93 0.03
CA LEU A 72 -29.31 13.20 -1.10
C LEU A 72 -28.38 14.14 -1.89
N SER A 73 -27.11 14.23 -1.51
CA SER A 73 -26.12 14.91 -2.33
C SER A 73 -24.78 14.17 -2.31
N VAL A 74 -24.34 13.82 -3.52
CA VAL A 74 -22.99 13.41 -3.92
C VAL A 74 -22.64 11.92 -3.82
N LEU A 75 -23.32 11.10 -4.64
CA LEU A 75 -22.73 9.88 -5.21
C LEU A 75 -21.72 10.25 -6.31
N ILE A 76 -20.55 10.79 -5.94
CA ILE A 76 -19.40 10.87 -6.84
C ILE A 76 -18.49 9.69 -6.50
N GLY A 77 -18.24 8.85 -7.51
CA GLY A 77 -17.47 7.62 -7.41
C GLY A 77 -16.01 7.83 -7.01
N ALA A 78 -15.75 7.97 -5.71
CA ALA A 78 -14.46 7.73 -5.10
C ALA A 78 -14.60 6.50 -4.20
N LYS A 79 -13.99 5.38 -4.59
CA LYS A 79 -13.79 4.24 -3.68
C LYS A 79 -12.73 4.66 -2.65
N THR A 80 -13.11 5.41 -1.63
CA THR A 80 -12.37 5.41 -0.37
C THR A 80 -12.60 4.05 0.26
N MET A 81 -11.54 3.23 0.35
CA MET A 81 -11.63 2.00 1.15
C MET A 81 -11.84 2.41 2.60
N VAL A 82 -12.71 1.71 3.33
CA VAL A 82 -13.01 1.91 4.76
C VAL A 82 -11.72 2.08 5.59
N SER A 83 -10.62 1.40 5.21
CA SER A 83 -9.31 1.55 5.84
C SER A 83 -8.69 2.96 5.74
N GLN A 84 -8.94 3.69 4.67
CA GLN A 84 -8.44 5.07 4.46
C GLN A 84 -9.25 6.09 5.27
N GLU A 85 -10.57 5.91 5.37
CA GLU A 85 -11.43 6.70 6.24
C GLU A 85 -11.09 6.47 7.72
N MET A 86 -10.86 5.21 8.11
CA MET A 86 -10.39 4.86 9.45
C MET A 86 -9.03 5.50 9.78
N ALA A 87 -8.10 5.59 8.81
CA ALA A 87 -6.82 6.26 9.00
C ALA A 87 -6.95 7.80 9.12
N HIS A 88 -7.86 8.42 8.35
CA HIS A 88 -8.13 9.86 8.43
C HIS A 88 -8.87 10.24 9.73
N GLN A 89 -9.75 9.38 10.25
CA GLN A 89 -10.44 9.58 11.53
C GLN A 89 -9.52 9.32 12.74
N GLN A 90 -8.39 8.65 12.56
CA GLN A 90 -7.37 8.43 13.59
C GLN A 90 -6.24 9.47 13.57
N GLN A 91 -6.55 10.76 13.37
CA GLN A 91 -5.71 11.82 13.95
C GLN A 91 -5.92 11.84 15.46
N GLN A 92 -5.50 10.75 16.12
CA GLN A 92 -5.43 10.68 17.56
C GLN A 92 -4.35 11.68 18.00
N PRO A 93 -4.55 12.40 19.13
CA PRO A 93 -3.46 13.13 19.75
C PRO A 93 -2.29 12.16 19.93
N LYS A 94 -1.05 12.63 19.72
CA LYS A 94 0.18 11.82 19.88
C LYS A 94 0.09 11.08 21.21
N LYS A 95 -0.34 9.82 21.19
CA LYS A 95 -0.29 8.95 22.37
C LYS A 95 1.18 8.80 22.69
N GLU A 96 1.51 9.00 23.96
CA GLU A 96 2.87 8.87 24.44
C GLU A 96 3.41 7.49 24.06
N ILE A 97 4.59 7.45 23.43
CA ILE A 97 5.18 6.26 22.80
C ILE A 97 5.21 5.08 23.79
N ASP A 98 5.39 5.38 25.08
CA ASP A 98 5.42 4.43 26.19
C ASP A 98 4.16 3.56 26.32
N ASN A 99 2.99 4.07 25.95
CA ASN A 99 1.74 3.31 26.05
C ASN A 99 1.47 2.41 24.83
N LEU A 100 2.27 2.54 23.77
CA LEU A 100 2.13 1.75 22.53
C LEU A 100 3.16 0.64 22.43
N ILE A 101 4.27 0.73 23.17
CA ILE A 101 5.33 -0.27 23.16
C ILE A 101 4.95 -1.37 24.16
N PRO A 102 4.80 -2.63 23.71
CA PRO A 102 4.64 -3.77 24.61
C PRO A 102 5.78 -3.86 25.62
N LEU A 103 5.51 -4.29 26.85
CA LEU A 103 6.48 -4.32 27.95
C LEU A 103 7.83 -4.97 27.58
N TYR A 104 7.81 -6.03 26.78
CA TYR A 104 9.01 -6.75 26.33
C TYR A 104 9.90 -5.96 25.34
N LEU A 105 9.38 -4.90 24.73
CA LEU A 105 10.09 -4.01 23.79
C LEU A 105 10.47 -2.68 24.42
N GLN A 106 10.12 -2.46 25.68
CA GLN A 106 10.37 -1.20 26.37
C GLN A 106 11.88 -0.93 26.54
N GLU A 107 12.70 -1.97 26.59
CA GLU A 107 14.18 -1.86 26.55
C GLU A 107 14.69 -1.22 25.25
N TYR A 108 13.99 -1.46 24.13
CA TYR A 108 14.33 -0.94 22.79
C TYR A 108 13.54 0.32 22.44
N LYS A 109 13.09 1.08 23.45
CA LYS A 109 12.29 2.30 23.25
C LYS A 109 12.98 3.30 22.32
N ASP A 110 14.31 3.36 22.39
CA ASP A 110 15.14 4.18 21.52
C ASP A 110 14.96 3.87 20.03
N CYS A 111 14.76 2.60 19.65
CA CYS A 111 14.50 2.18 18.28
C CYS A 111 13.15 2.67 17.73
N PHE A 112 12.19 3.01 18.62
CA PHE A 112 10.88 3.56 18.25
C PHE A 112 10.86 5.09 18.25
N GLU A 113 11.89 5.73 18.81
CA GLU A 113 12.02 7.19 18.81
C GLU A 113 12.60 7.68 17.48
N LYS A 114 11.75 8.34 16.68
CA LYS A 114 12.15 8.86 15.36
C LYS A 114 13.39 9.74 15.44
N GLU A 115 13.48 10.65 16.40
CA GLU A 115 14.62 11.58 16.53
C GLU A 115 15.94 10.84 16.80
N LYS A 116 15.92 9.79 17.64
CA LYS A 116 17.11 8.95 17.89
C LYS A 116 17.53 8.15 16.66
N SER A 117 16.57 7.80 15.80
CA SER A 117 16.86 7.12 14.53
C SER A 117 17.43 8.04 13.44
N GLU A 118 17.37 9.36 13.60
CA GLU A 118 17.84 10.35 12.61
C GLU A 118 19.36 10.59 12.66
N ARG A 119 20.14 9.52 12.71
CA ARG A 119 21.61 9.57 12.74
C ARG A 119 22.20 8.33 12.07
N PHE A 120 23.38 8.46 11.47
CA PHE A 120 24.15 7.29 11.03
C PHE A 120 24.56 6.41 12.23
N PRO A 121 24.60 5.08 12.04
CA PRO A 121 25.21 4.20 13.03
C PRO A 121 26.69 4.58 13.26
N PRO A 122 27.24 4.27 14.44
CA PRO A 122 28.67 4.45 14.66
C PRO A 122 29.48 3.63 13.64
N SER A 123 30.59 4.21 13.18
CA SER A 123 31.51 3.52 12.26
C SER A 123 32.04 2.24 12.88
N GLN A 124 32.10 1.17 12.10
CA GLN A 124 32.56 -0.15 12.53
C GLN A 124 33.79 -0.58 11.71
N THR A 125 34.49 -1.61 12.18
CA THR A 125 35.63 -2.20 11.45
C THR A 125 35.23 -2.86 10.13
N TYR A 126 33.94 -3.12 9.93
CA TYR A 126 33.37 -3.77 8.75
C TYR A 126 32.50 -2.81 7.92
N ASP A 127 32.80 -1.50 7.94
CA ASP A 127 32.10 -0.54 7.09
C ASP A 127 32.28 -0.93 5.61
N HIS A 128 31.18 -0.93 4.85
CA HIS A 128 31.20 -1.33 3.46
C HIS A 128 32.02 -0.34 2.61
N ALA A 129 33.10 -0.84 2.00
CA ALA A 129 33.84 -0.12 0.97
C ALA A 129 33.33 -0.52 -0.42
N ILE A 130 33.22 0.46 -1.32
CA ILE A 130 32.94 0.21 -2.74
C ILE A 130 34.29 0.18 -3.47
N GLU A 131 34.78 -1.02 -3.78
CA GLU A 131 36.00 -1.21 -4.54
C GLU A 131 35.76 -0.92 -6.02
N LEU A 132 36.46 0.08 -6.55
CA LEU A 132 36.38 0.44 -7.96
C LEU A 132 37.34 -0.43 -8.77
N LYS A 133 36.97 -0.73 -10.01
CA LYS A 133 37.88 -1.39 -10.96
C LYS A 133 39.04 -0.45 -11.32
N LEU A 134 40.20 -1.03 -11.63
CA LEU A 134 41.44 -0.29 -11.95
C LEU A 134 41.31 0.61 -13.20
N ASP A 135 40.42 0.28 -14.12
CA ASP A 135 40.13 0.99 -15.36
C ASP A 135 38.98 2.01 -15.23
N PHE A 136 38.46 2.22 -14.02
CA PHE A 136 37.32 3.11 -13.80
C PHE A 136 37.68 4.57 -14.07
N VAL A 137 36.89 5.22 -14.93
CA VAL A 137 36.96 6.65 -15.20
C VAL A 137 35.74 7.34 -14.60
N PRO A 138 35.92 8.34 -13.71
CA PRO A 138 34.81 9.08 -13.11
C PRO A 138 33.95 9.78 -14.17
N TRP A 139 32.63 9.73 -13.99
CA TRP A 139 31.69 10.43 -14.87
C TRP A 139 30.99 11.58 -14.15
N ASN A 140 31.11 12.78 -14.72
CA ASN A 140 30.29 13.93 -14.36
C ASN A 140 29.05 14.02 -15.27
N CYS A 141 27.86 13.83 -14.70
CA CYS A 141 26.60 13.95 -15.41
C CYS A 141 26.07 15.40 -15.42
N LYS A 142 25.25 15.73 -16.43
CA LYS A 142 24.51 17.01 -16.45
C LYS A 142 23.34 16.97 -15.47
N LEU A 143 23.09 18.09 -14.79
CA LEU A 143 21.91 18.26 -13.94
C LEU A 143 20.66 18.48 -14.80
N TYR A 144 19.54 17.87 -14.40
CA TYR A 144 18.26 18.11 -15.05
C TYR A 144 17.69 19.45 -14.59
N PRO A 145 17.20 20.30 -15.53
CA PRO A 145 16.44 21.49 -15.16
C PRO A 145 15.20 21.10 -14.36
N LEU A 146 15.03 21.73 -13.20
CA LEU A 146 13.86 21.52 -12.35
C LEU A 146 12.89 22.70 -12.48
N SER A 147 11.59 22.42 -12.32
CA SER A 147 10.59 23.48 -12.17
C SER A 147 10.74 24.14 -10.80
N PRO A 148 10.28 25.39 -10.61
CA PRO A 148 10.39 26.09 -9.33
C PRO A 148 9.85 25.30 -8.14
N VAL A 149 8.72 24.60 -8.33
CA VAL A 149 8.11 23.74 -7.29
C VAL A 149 9.03 22.56 -6.92
N LYS A 150 9.67 21.93 -7.90
CA LYS A 150 10.62 20.83 -7.66
C LYS A 150 11.91 21.33 -7.01
N GLN A 151 12.34 22.54 -7.35
CA GLN A 151 13.53 23.14 -6.77
C GLN A 151 13.33 23.46 -5.29
N MET A 152 12.18 24.04 -4.90
CA MET A 152 11.86 24.26 -3.48
C MET A 152 11.83 22.96 -2.68
N GLU A 153 11.27 21.88 -3.26
CA GLU A 153 11.26 20.57 -2.60
C GLU A 153 12.68 19.98 -2.50
N GLN A 154 13.52 20.21 -3.50
CA GLN A 154 14.93 19.82 -3.45
C GLN A 154 15.68 20.55 -2.36
N ASP A 155 15.54 21.88 -2.26
CA ASP A 155 16.23 22.69 -1.26
C ASP A 155 15.83 22.24 0.15
N LYS A 156 14.53 22.04 0.38
CA LYS A 156 14.02 21.48 1.65
C LYS A 156 14.60 20.09 1.95
N PHE A 157 14.63 19.20 0.95
CA PHE A 157 15.21 17.87 1.13
C PHE A 157 16.71 17.96 1.47
N LEU A 158 17.45 18.85 0.82
CA LEU A 158 18.88 19.04 1.11
C LEU A 158 19.09 19.58 2.52
N GLU A 159 18.34 20.60 2.95
CA GLU A 159 18.42 21.17 4.30
C GLU A 159 18.15 20.11 5.38
N ASP A 160 17.06 19.34 5.24
CA ASP A 160 16.68 18.29 6.18
C ASP A 160 17.77 17.22 6.30
N ASN A 161 18.32 16.73 5.17
CA ASN A 161 19.32 15.66 5.19
C ASN A 161 20.72 16.16 5.58
N LEU A 162 21.05 17.42 5.32
CA LEU A 162 22.26 18.06 5.83
C LEU A 162 22.19 18.22 7.35
N TRP A 163 21.05 18.67 7.88
CA TRP A 163 20.80 18.79 9.31
C TRP A 163 20.91 17.44 10.03
N LYS A 164 20.32 16.37 9.47
CA LYS A 164 20.45 14.99 9.97
C LYS A 164 21.85 14.42 9.83
N GLY A 165 22.71 15.06 9.04
CA GLY A 165 24.07 14.57 8.73
C GLY A 165 24.10 13.37 7.79
N TYR A 166 22.98 13.05 7.10
CA TYR A 166 22.90 11.97 6.12
C TYR A 166 23.65 12.27 4.84
N ILE A 167 23.76 13.53 4.47
CA ILE A 167 24.55 13.99 3.33
C ILE A 167 25.56 15.04 3.78
N ARG A 168 26.63 15.21 3.01
CA ARG A 168 27.66 16.23 3.24
C ARG A 168 28.12 16.83 1.93
N LYS A 169 28.53 18.11 1.97
CA LYS A 169 29.16 18.77 0.84
C LYS A 169 30.48 18.05 0.51
N SER A 170 30.70 17.73 -0.76
CA SER A 170 31.92 17.09 -1.24
C SER A 170 32.32 17.64 -2.60
N LYS A 171 33.59 17.49 -2.97
CA LYS A 171 34.13 17.83 -4.29
C LYS A 171 34.49 16.55 -5.03
N SER A 172 33.48 15.81 -5.49
CA SER A 172 33.66 14.55 -6.21
C SER A 172 33.82 14.81 -7.71
N PRO A 173 34.75 14.11 -8.40
CA PRO A 173 34.79 14.11 -9.87
C PRO A 173 33.60 13.35 -10.49
N MET A 174 32.90 12.55 -9.68
CA MET A 174 31.72 11.77 -10.06
C MET A 174 30.44 12.45 -9.57
N ALA A 175 29.44 12.55 -10.44
CA ALA A 175 28.10 13.04 -10.12
C ALA A 175 27.04 12.14 -10.76
N SER A 176 25.90 11.99 -10.08
CA SER A 176 24.70 11.31 -10.60
C SER A 176 23.55 12.31 -10.68
N PRO A 177 22.67 12.23 -11.68
CA PRO A 177 21.53 13.13 -11.77
C PRO A 177 20.56 12.86 -10.62
N PHE A 178 19.89 13.92 -10.16
CA PHE A 178 18.85 13.86 -9.13
C PHE A 178 17.52 14.28 -9.74
N PHE A 179 16.45 13.52 -9.48
CA PHE A 179 15.13 13.84 -9.99
C PHE A 179 14.01 13.35 -9.07
N PHE A 180 12.80 13.84 -9.33
CA PHE A 180 11.62 13.49 -8.55
C PHE A 180 10.68 12.58 -9.33
N MET A 181 10.19 11.55 -8.66
CA MET A 181 9.08 10.72 -9.14
C MET A 181 7.79 11.07 -8.39
N ALA A 182 6.67 11.10 -9.11
CA ALA A 182 5.35 11.29 -8.53
C ALA A 182 4.86 9.99 -7.88
N LYS A 183 4.42 10.07 -6.62
CA LYS A 183 3.75 8.98 -5.94
C LYS A 183 2.25 8.96 -6.30
N LYS A 184 1.60 7.82 -6.05
CA LYS A 184 0.14 7.62 -6.24
C LYS A 184 -0.71 8.66 -5.47
N GLU A 185 -0.21 9.18 -4.37
CA GLU A 185 -0.83 10.29 -3.63
C GLU A 185 -0.60 11.61 -4.39
N LYS A 186 -1.67 12.32 -4.73
CA LYS A 186 -1.60 13.55 -5.53
C LYS A 186 -0.67 14.57 -4.86
N GLY A 187 0.38 14.97 -5.59
CA GLY A 187 1.31 16.03 -5.18
C GLY A 187 2.50 15.56 -4.34
N VAL A 188 2.58 14.29 -3.94
CA VAL A 188 3.73 13.77 -3.18
C VAL A 188 4.84 13.37 -4.13
N LEU A 189 5.93 14.15 -4.14
CA LEU A 189 7.15 13.86 -4.89
C LEU A 189 8.16 13.14 -4.00
N ARG A 190 8.88 12.17 -4.57
CA ARG A 190 10.00 11.53 -3.89
C ARG A 190 11.29 11.71 -4.67
N PRO A 191 12.38 12.10 -4.01
CA PRO A 191 13.68 12.12 -4.64
C PRO A 191 14.13 10.69 -4.95
N THR A 192 14.79 10.52 -6.09
CA THR A 192 15.34 9.24 -6.58
C THR A 192 16.82 9.43 -6.89
#